data_AF-A0A359EB93-F1
#
_entry.id   AF-A0A359EB93-F1
#
_cell.length_a   1.000
_cell.length_b   1.000
_cell.length_c   1.000
_cell.angle_alpha   90.00
_cell.angle_beta   90.00
_cell.angle_gamma   90.00
#
_symmetry.space_group_name_H-M   'P 1'
#
loop_
_entity.id
_entity.type
_entity.pdbx_description
1 polymer ?
#
loop_
_entity_poly.entity_id
_entity_poly.type
_entity_poly.pdbx_seq_one_letter_code
_entity_poly.pdbx_strand_id
1 'polypeptide(L)'
;MVSEKGANAIQTVHDAFYSHINEVNLFFGNKLEELAALLDKLVEACTKADLSNEILCLDISRNGHPRVEAGSLAQVDQLLDDMNAFRDDAHISAWTPVGVDGHTWEILSFVWNGEANTVEKLVERLPYRTYLAEDYTATLNDLTERGWIEPGEGGYQITAEGKHIRDDAEVATDNNFFAPWKVLSDDEVARLGELLKDLKETNLKIAKENKTE
;
A
#
# COMPACT_ATOMS: atom_id res chain seq x y z
N MET A 1 23.81 -5.50 3.76
CA MET A 1 24.65 -5.18 2.58
C MET A 1 24.52 -6.32 1.59
N VAL A 2 23.97 -6.07 0.40
CA VAL A 2 23.82 -7.10 -0.65
C VAL A 2 25.17 -7.30 -1.31
N SER A 3 25.56 -8.55 -1.60
CA SER A 3 26.79 -8.81 -2.36
C SER A 3 26.66 -8.29 -3.79
N GLU A 4 27.78 -7.96 -4.45
CA GLU A 4 27.79 -7.56 -5.86
C GLU A 4 27.06 -8.57 -6.76
N LYS A 5 27.29 -9.87 -6.52
CA LYS A 5 26.57 -10.95 -7.22
C LYS A 5 25.05 -10.91 -6.98
N GLY A 6 24.64 -10.59 -5.74
CA GLY A 6 23.22 -10.43 -5.39
C GLY A 6 22.58 -9.22 -6.07
N ALA A 7 23.28 -8.07 -6.07
CA ALA A 7 22.82 -6.87 -6.76
C ALA A 7 22.67 -7.11 -8.27
N ASN A 8 23.65 -7.75 -8.90
CA ASN A 8 23.59 -8.10 -10.33
C ASN A 8 22.47 -9.08 -10.68
N ALA A 9 22.18 -10.03 -9.78
CA ALA A 9 21.07 -10.97 -9.97
C ALA A 9 19.71 -10.25 -9.91
N ILE A 10 19.51 -9.35 -8.94
CA ILE A 10 18.30 -8.54 -8.83
C ILE A 10 18.13 -7.67 -10.08
N GLN A 11 19.20 -6.97 -10.50
CA GLN A 11 19.15 -6.13 -11.69
C GLN A 11 18.75 -6.91 -12.94
N THR A 12 19.38 -8.07 -13.18
CA THR A 12 19.06 -8.92 -14.34
C THR A 12 17.58 -9.34 -14.36
N VAL A 13 17.01 -9.70 -13.21
CA VAL A 13 15.61 -10.11 -13.11
C VAL A 13 14.68 -8.92 -13.35
N HIS A 14 14.97 -7.75 -12.75
CA HIS A 14 14.20 -6.53 -12.95
C HIS A 14 14.20 -6.10 -14.41
N ASP A 15 15.37 -6.06 -15.06
CA ASP A 15 15.50 -5.68 -16.47
C ASP A 15 14.70 -6.61 -17.37
N ALA A 16 14.75 -7.93 -17.12
CA ALA A 16 13.98 -8.90 -17.88
C ALA A 16 12.47 -8.72 -17.70
N PHE A 17 12.00 -8.49 -16.47
CA PHE A 17 10.59 -8.24 -16.17
C PHE A 17 10.07 -6.98 -16.88
N TYR A 18 10.73 -5.83 -16.68
CA TYR A 18 10.28 -4.56 -17.26
C TYR A 18 10.48 -4.47 -18.77
N SER A 19 11.41 -5.23 -19.35
CA SER A 19 11.47 -5.38 -20.80
C SER A 19 10.25 -6.15 -21.31
N HIS A 20 9.92 -7.27 -20.66
CA HIS A 20 8.83 -8.13 -21.11
C HIS A 20 7.43 -7.53 -20.89
N ILE A 21 7.22 -6.75 -19.82
CA ILE A 21 5.92 -6.10 -19.57
C ILE A 21 5.54 -5.15 -20.71
N ASN A 22 6.53 -4.51 -21.34
CA ASN A 22 6.32 -3.64 -22.49
C ASN A 22 6.00 -4.42 -23.77
N GLU A 23 6.49 -5.67 -23.90
CA GLU A 23 6.21 -6.54 -25.07
C GLU A 23 4.79 -7.08 -25.08
N VAL A 24 4.23 -7.38 -23.90
CA VAL A 24 2.86 -7.91 -23.76
C VAL A 24 1.79 -6.81 -23.71
N ASN A 25 2.20 -5.55 -23.84
CA ASN A 25 1.33 -4.40 -23.76
C ASN A 25 0.41 -4.29 -24.99
N LEU A 26 -0.91 -4.40 -24.77
CA LEU A 26 -1.94 -4.12 -25.79
C LEU A 26 -2.66 -2.78 -25.58
N PHE A 27 -2.19 -1.97 -24.63
CA PHE A 27 -2.73 -0.64 -24.36
C PHE A 27 -2.09 0.38 -25.31
N PHE A 28 -2.93 1.15 -26.01
CA PHE A 28 -2.49 2.07 -27.08
C PHE A 28 -1.50 3.12 -26.55
N GLY A 29 -0.36 3.30 -27.22
CA GLY A 29 0.77 4.11 -26.74
C GLY A 29 0.41 5.55 -26.34
N ASN A 30 -0.47 6.22 -27.08
CA ASN A 30 -0.91 7.57 -26.73
C ASN A 30 -1.68 7.64 -25.39
N LYS A 31 -2.46 6.60 -25.05
CA LYS A 31 -3.14 6.49 -23.76
C LYS A 31 -2.16 6.16 -22.63
N LEU A 32 -1.10 5.40 -22.91
CA LEU A 32 -0.06 5.12 -21.92
C LEU A 32 0.76 6.35 -21.56
N GLU A 33 1.18 7.12 -22.56
CA GLU A 33 1.90 8.38 -22.35
C GLU A 33 1.08 9.36 -21.50
N GLU A 34 -0.22 9.48 -21.80
CA GLU A 34 -1.15 10.31 -21.03
C GLU A 34 -1.32 9.80 -19.59
N LEU A 35 -1.51 8.49 -19.42
CA LEU A 35 -1.64 7.87 -18.10
C LEU A 35 -0.37 8.06 -17.26
N ALA A 36 0.79 7.80 -17.84
CA ALA A 36 2.09 7.98 -17.19
C ALA A 36 2.29 9.44 -16.77
N ALA A 37 1.95 10.41 -17.63
CA ALA A 37 2.09 11.82 -17.30
C ALA A 37 1.18 12.26 -16.13
N LEU A 38 -0.06 11.78 -16.08
CA LEU A 38 -0.99 12.07 -14.97
C LEU A 38 -0.53 11.44 -13.65
N LEU A 39 -0.09 10.18 -13.69
CA LEU A 39 0.45 9.49 -12.53
C LEU A 39 1.77 10.11 -12.03
N ASP A 40 2.67 10.49 -12.95
CA ASP A 40 3.94 11.13 -12.61
C ASP A 40 3.71 12.48 -11.91
N LYS A 41 2.81 13.31 -12.45
CA LYS A 41 2.38 14.57 -11.81
C LYS A 41 1.85 14.35 -10.39
N LEU A 42 1.12 13.26 -10.16
CA LEU A 42 0.58 12.91 -8.85
C LEU A 42 1.68 12.42 -7.90
N VAL A 43 2.55 11.51 -8.32
CA VAL A 43 3.68 11.01 -7.53
C VAL A 43 4.67 12.13 -7.18
N GLU A 44 4.94 13.05 -8.12
CA GLU A 44 5.69 14.29 -7.89
C GLU A 44 5.08 15.17 -6.79
N ALA A 45 3.76 15.15 -6.61
CA ALA A 45 3.11 15.84 -5.50
C ALA A 45 3.22 15.04 -4.20
N CYS A 46 3.11 13.71 -4.25
CA CYS A 46 3.29 12.82 -3.09
C CYS A 46 4.68 12.97 -2.46
N THR A 47 5.75 13.06 -3.26
CA THR A 47 7.13 13.29 -2.77
C THR A 47 7.32 14.62 -2.03
N LYS A 48 6.36 15.55 -2.15
CA LYS A 48 6.37 16.87 -1.52
C LYS A 48 5.30 16.98 -0.42
N ALA A 49 4.63 15.87 -0.09
CA ALA A 49 3.60 15.86 0.93
C ALA A 49 4.20 16.20 2.30
N ASP A 50 3.46 16.99 3.08
CA ASP A 50 3.81 17.32 4.46
C ASP A 50 3.14 16.30 5.38
N LEU A 51 3.83 15.18 5.61
CA LEU A 51 3.42 14.16 6.57
C LEU A 51 4.11 14.41 7.92
N SER A 52 3.48 13.94 9.00
CA SER A 52 4.06 14.08 10.35
C SER A 52 5.34 13.28 10.55
N ASN A 53 5.63 12.32 9.66
CA ASN A 53 6.81 11.48 9.64
C ASN A 53 7.55 11.62 8.31
N GLU A 54 8.77 11.09 8.28
CA GLU A 54 9.53 10.91 7.03
C GLU A 54 8.76 10.04 6.03
N ILE A 55 8.85 10.41 4.75
CA ILE A 55 8.34 9.64 3.62
C ILE A 55 9.35 8.53 3.33
N LEU A 56 9.17 7.36 3.92
CA LEU A 56 10.15 6.28 3.83
C LEU A 56 9.75 5.23 2.79
N CYS A 57 8.48 4.85 2.74
CA CYS A 57 7.99 3.79 1.86
C CYS A 57 8.10 4.22 0.39
N LEU A 58 7.60 5.40 0.05
CA LEU A 58 7.71 5.97 -1.30
C LEU A 58 9.19 6.15 -1.71
N ASP A 59 10.05 6.63 -0.82
CA ASP A 59 11.47 6.79 -1.10
C ASP A 59 12.15 5.43 -1.39
N ILE A 60 11.81 4.37 -0.65
CA ILE A 60 12.32 3.03 -0.90
C ILE A 60 11.81 2.51 -2.26
N SER A 61 10.53 2.69 -2.57
CA SER A 61 9.92 2.29 -3.85
C SER A 61 10.67 2.93 -5.02
N ARG A 62 10.73 4.26 -5.02
CA ARG A 62 11.36 5.08 -6.08
C ARG A 62 12.82 4.74 -6.31
N ASN A 63 13.58 4.58 -5.23
CA ASN A 63 15.00 4.28 -5.31
C ASN A 63 15.27 2.80 -5.66
N GLY A 64 14.26 1.93 -5.54
CA GLY A 64 14.33 0.51 -5.90
C GLY A 64 14.01 0.22 -7.37
N HIS A 65 13.28 1.12 -8.04
CA HIS A 65 12.89 0.94 -9.44
C HIS A 65 14.07 1.10 -10.42
N PRO A 66 14.23 0.21 -11.42
CA PRO A 66 15.18 0.42 -12.51
C PRO A 66 14.69 1.53 -13.44
N ARG A 67 15.60 2.08 -14.25
CA ARG A 67 15.23 3.04 -15.29
C ARG A 67 14.48 2.33 -16.42
N VAL A 68 13.33 2.88 -16.80
CA VAL A 68 12.46 2.36 -17.86
C VAL A 68 12.15 3.45 -18.89
N GLU A 69 11.58 3.05 -20.02
CA GLU A 69 11.18 3.99 -21.08
C GLU A 69 10.02 4.88 -20.61
N ALA A 70 10.10 6.18 -20.90
CA ALA A 70 9.05 7.13 -20.56
C ALA A 70 7.78 6.86 -21.39
N GLY A 71 6.60 6.95 -20.76
CA GLY A 71 5.32 6.63 -21.37
C GLY A 71 5.07 5.14 -21.59
N SER A 72 5.93 4.26 -21.05
CA SER A 72 5.78 2.81 -21.18
C SER A 72 4.88 2.22 -20.09
N LEU A 73 4.40 1.00 -20.31
CA LEU A 73 3.64 0.26 -19.29
C LEU A 73 4.51 -0.03 -18.06
N ALA A 74 5.81 -0.25 -18.26
CA ALA A 74 6.77 -0.37 -17.17
C ALA A 74 6.83 0.89 -16.29
N GLN A 75 6.78 2.10 -16.87
CA GLN A 75 6.73 3.33 -16.07
C GLN A 75 5.40 3.45 -15.31
N VAL A 76 4.27 3.11 -15.95
CA VAL A 76 2.96 3.12 -15.30
C VAL A 76 2.93 2.17 -14.10
N ASP A 77 3.50 0.96 -14.23
CA ASP A 77 3.62 -0.02 -13.15
C ASP A 77 4.41 0.54 -11.95
N GLN A 78 5.58 1.12 -12.21
CA GLN A 78 6.40 1.77 -11.17
C GLN A 78 5.67 2.93 -10.48
N LEU A 79 4.95 3.76 -11.24
CA LEU A 79 4.19 4.88 -10.66
C LEU A 79 3.00 4.39 -9.81
N LEU A 80 2.40 3.26 -10.14
CA LEU A 80 1.35 2.65 -9.32
C LEU A 80 1.92 2.02 -8.04
N ASP A 81 3.09 1.40 -8.10
CA ASP A 81 3.83 0.93 -6.92
C ASP A 81 4.19 2.10 -5.99
N ASP A 82 4.71 3.20 -6.54
CA ASP A 82 4.98 4.43 -5.80
C ASP A 82 3.72 4.98 -5.10
N MET A 83 2.58 5.01 -5.79
CA MET A 83 1.31 5.42 -5.18
C MET A 83 0.88 4.50 -4.04
N ASN A 84 1.09 3.19 -4.17
CA ASN A 84 0.82 2.24 -3.10
C ASN A 84 1.77 2.45 -1.91
N ALA A 85 3.06 2.68 -2.18
CA ALA A 85 4.05 2.96 -1.14
C ALA A 85 3.75 4.27 -0.39
N PHE A 86 3.32 5.32 -1.10
CA PHE A 86 2.89 6.57 -0.45
C PHE A 86 1.64 6.38 0.43
N ARG A 87 0.73 5.46 0.06
CA ARG A 87 -0.40 5.11 0.94
C ARG A 87 0.08 4.52 2.27
N ASP A 88 1.14 3.73 2.26
CA ASP A 88 1.75 3.21 3.49
C ASP A 88 2.35 4.36 4.33
N ASP A 89 3.04 5.32 3.71
CA ASP A 89 3.55 6.51 4.43
C ASP A 89 2.40 7.32 5.05
N ALA A 90 1.33 7.56 4.30
CA ALA A 90 0.13 8.26 4.78
C ALA A 90 -0.51 7.53 5.98
N HIS A 91 -0.57 6.20 5.92
CA HIS A 91 -1.11 5.37 6.98
C HIS A 91 -0.21 5.39 8.23
N ILE A 92 1.10 5.20 8.05
CA ILE A 92 2.10 5.26 9.13
C ILE A 92 2.08 6.62 9.81
N SER A 93 2.03 7.71 9.04
CA SER A 93 1.88 9.07 9.56
C SER A 93 0.59 9.23 10.38
N ALA A 94 -0.51 8.60 9.99
CA ALA A 94 -1.78 8.72 10.69
C ALA A 94 -1.80 8.00 12.05
N TRP A 95 -1.22 6.79 12.16
CA TRP A 95 -1.35 5.99 13.38
C TRP A 95 -0.19 6.12 14.36
N THR A 96 1.03 6.41 13.90
CA THR A 96 2.20 6.50 14.80
C THR A 96 2.06 7.52 15.94
N PRO A 97 1.36 8.68 15.81
CA PRO A 97 1.18 9.60 16.93
C PRO A 97 0.38 9.01 18.10
N VAL A 98 -0.36 7.92 17.88
CA VAL A 98 -1.12 7.20 18.90
C VAL A 98 -0.21 6.46 19.90
N GLY A 99 1.09 6.32 19.60
CA GLY A 99 2.10 5.85 20.56
C GLY A 99 2.09 4.34 20.80
N VAL A 100 1.81 3.57 19.75
CA VAL A 100 1.99 2.10 19.71
C VAL A 100 2.98 1.73 18.61
N ASP A 101 3.46 0.49 18.60
CA ASP A 101 4.24 -0.03 17.47
C ASP A 101 3.32 -0.62 16.37
N GLY A 102 3.92 -0.99 15.24
CA GLY A 102 3.17 -1.52 14.10
C GLY A 102 2.52 -2.89 14.37
N HIS A 103 3.11 -3.71 15.25
CA HIS A 103 2.51 -4.98 15.64
C HIS A 103 1.24 -4.73 16.44
N THR A 104 1.33 -3.92 17.49
CA THR A 104 0.17 -3.53 18.32
C THR A 104 -0.92 -2.86 17.50
N TRP A 105 -0.57 -1.97 16.57
CA TRP A 105 -1.53 -1.35 15.65
C TRP A 105 -2.24 -2.37 14.74
N GLU A 106 -1.49 -3.33 14.18
CA GLU A 106 -2.03 -4.41 13.36
C GLU A 106 -3.02 -5.27 14.16
N ILE A 107 -2.69 -5.63 15.41
CA ILE A 107 -3.59 -6.41 16.27
C ILE A 107 -4.86 -5.64 16.62
N LEU A 108 -4.75 -4.36 16.96
CA LEU A 108 -5.92 -3.51 17.18
C LEU A 108 -6.83 -3.46 15.95
N SER A 109 -6.23 -3.40 14.76
CA SER A 109 -6.97 -3.38 13.49
C SER A 109 -7.79 -4.66 13.27
N PHE A 110 -7.22 -5.83 13.60
CA PHE A 110 -7.93 -7.12 13.53
C PHE A 110 -9.08 -7.25 14.53
N VAL A 111 -8.94 -6.66 15.72
CA VAL A 111 -10.05 -6.64 16.70
C VAL A 111 -11.13 -5.65 16.24
N TRP A 112 -10.72 -4.47 15.75
CA TRP A 112 -11.62 -3.40 15.29
C TRP A 112 -12.49 -3.82 14.10
N ASN A 113 -11.93 -4.53 13.12
CA ASN A 113 -12.69 -5.01 11.95
C ASN A 113 -13.38 -6.37 12.18
N GLY A 114 -13.18 -6.99 13.35
CA GLY A 114 -13.79 -8.27 13.73
C GLY A 114 -13.20 -9.49 13.04
N GLU A 115 -12.04 -9.37 12.37
CA GLU A 115 -11.41 -10.50 11.66
C GLU A 115 -10.69 -11.48 12.62
N ALA A 116 -10.06 -10.98 13.69
CA ALA A 116 -9.41 -11.84 14.68
C ALA A 116 -9.36 -11.18 16.05
N ASN A 117 -9.79 -11.92 17.08
CA ASN A 117 -9.98 -11.38 18.42
C ASN A 117 -9.52 -12.31 19.56
N THR A 118 -8.78 -13.37 19.22
CA THR A 118 -8.09 -14.24 20.18
C THR A 118 -6.68 -14.51 19.69
N VAL A 119 -5.80 -14.96 20.58
CA VAL A 119 -4.43 -15.34 20.23
C VAL A 119 -4.41 -16.39 19.14
N GLU A 120 -5.27 -17.41 19.24
CA GLU A 120 -5.34 -18.50 18.27
C GLU A 120 -5.72 -18.00 16.88
N LYS A 121 -6.73 -17.11 16.80
CA LYS A 121 -7.16 -16.50 15.54
C LYS A 121 -6.06 -15.60 14.95
N LEU A 122 -5.34 -14.85 15.78
CA LEU A 122 -4.25 -13.98 15.32
C LEU A 122 -3.08 -14.81 14.77
N VAL A 123 -2.70 -15.89 15.45
CA VAL A 123 -1.68 -16.84 14.97
C VAL A 123 -2.08 -17.46 13.63
N GLU A 124 -3.35 -17.88 13.49
CA GLU A 124 -3.87 -18.43 12.23
C GLU A 124 -3.89 -17.40 11.10
N ARG A 125 -4.22 -16.14 11.41
CA ARG A 125 -4.35 -15.06 10.42
C ARG A 125 -3.01 -14.50 9.95
N LEU A 126 -2.00 -14.53 10.83
CA LEU A 126 -0.69 -13.92 10.61
C LEU A 126 0.48 -14.94 10.68
N PRO A 127 0.41 -16.09 9.98
CA PRO A 127 1.44 -17.12 10.08
C PRO A 127 2.80 -16.65 9.52
N TYR A 128 2.79 -15.63 8.66
CA TYR A 128 3.97 -15.06 8.01
C TYR A 128 4.69 -13.99 8.86
N ARG A 129 4.08 -13.50 9.94
CA ARG A 129 4.71 -12.49 10.82
C ARG A 129 5.69 -13.10 11.81
N THR A 130 5.68 -14.42 12.00
CA THR A 130 6.60 -15.19 12.87
C THR A 130 6.60 -14.82 14.35
N TYR A 131 5.64 -14.01 14.81
CA TYR A 131 5.42 -13.75 16.24
C TYR A 131 4.94 -15.00 16.98
N LEU A 132 5.33 -15.10 18.25
CA LEU A 132 4.91 -16.16 19.15
C LEU A 132 3.52 -15.86 19.74
N ALA A 133 2.84 -16.90 20.21
CA ALA A 133 1.56 -16.75 20.91
C ALA A 133 1.68 -15.82 22.13
N GLU A 134 2.83 -15.80 22.80
CA GLU A 134 3.09 -14.90 23.92
C GLU A 134 3.15 -13.43 23.50
N ASP A 135 3.65 -13.11 22.29
CA ASP A 135 3.71 -11.75 21.77
C ASP A 135 2.29 -11.19 21.52
N TYR A 136 1.41 -12.00 20.92
CA TYR A 136 0.00 -11.65 20.75
C TYR A 136 -0.72 -11.49 22.09
N THR A 137 -0.41 -12.35 23.07
CA THR A 137 -0.98 -12.25 24.42
C THR A 137 -0.57 -10.93 25.09
N ALA A 138 0.73 -10.59 25.03
CA ALA A 138 1.24 -9.34 25.58
C ALA A 138 0.58 -8.12 24.90
N THR A 139 0.41 -8.17 23.59
CA THR A 139 -0.22 -7.09 22.82
C THR A 139 -1.70 -6.92 23.17
N LEU A 140 -2.48 -8.00 23.29
CA LEU A 140 -3.88 -7.92 23.70
C LEU A 140 -4.01 -7.37 25.14
N ASN A 141 -3.08 -7.71 26.03
CA ASN A 141 -3.03 -7.13 27.37
C ASN A 141 -2.74 -5.62 27.33
N ASP A 142 -1.75 -5.17 26.54
CA ASP A 142 -1.46 -3.72 26.37
C ASP A 142 -2.67 -2.95 25.84
N LEU A 143 -3.34 -3.48 24.80
CA LEU A 143 -4.56 -2.87 24.26
C LEU A 143 -5.71 -2.83 25.27
N THR A 144 -5.79 -3.81 26.17
CA THR A 144 -6.77 -3.83 27.26
C THR A 144 -6.43 -2.81 28.35
N GLU A 145 -5.16 -2.70 28.74
CA GLU A 145 -4.67 -1.71 29.72
C GLU A 145 -4.88 -0.27 29.24
N ARG A 146 -4.77 -0.05 27.92
CA ARG A 146 -5.10 1.23 27.27
C ARG A 146 -6.61 1.50 27.20
N GLY A 147 -7.44 0.51 27.49
CA GLY A 147 -8.90 0.60 27.40
C GLY A 147 -9.43 0.65 25.96
N TRP A 148 -8.65 0.17 24.98
CA TRP A 148 -9.04 0.18 23.56
C TRP A 148 -9.77 -1.09 23.15
N ILE A 149 -9.50 -2.19 23.84
CA ILE A 149 -10.26 -3.43 23.74
C ILE A 149 -10.68 -3.90 25.13
N GLU A 150 -11.69 -4.76 25.19
CA GLU A 150 -12.17 -5.35 26.44
C GLU A 150 -12.60 -6.81 26.21
N PRO A 151 -12.73 -7.64 27.27
CA PRO A 151 -13.28 -8.98 27.14
C PRO A 151 -14.71 -8.95 26.56
N GLY A 152 -14.94 -9.72 25.51
CA GLY A 152 -16.22 -9.88 24.85
C GLY A 152 -16.60 -11.35 24.67
N GLU A 153 -17.65 -11.60 23.89
CA GLU A 153 -18.03 -12.98 23.56
C GLU A 153 -16.98 -13.63 22.67
N GLY A 154 -16.40 -14.74 23.14
CA GLY A 154 -15.45 -15.55 22.36
C GLY A 154 -14.09 -14.90 22.11
N GLY A 155 -13.69 -13.90 22.91
CA GLY A 155 -12.39 -13.24 22.81
C GLY A 155 -12.41 -11.81 23.33
N TYR A 156 -11.72 -10.92 22.63
CA TYR A 156 -11.77 -9.48 22.86
C TYR A 156 -12.76 -8.80 21.91
N GLN A 157 -13.24 -7.63 22.30
CA GLN A 157 -14.02 -6.72 21.46
C GLN A 157 -13.47 -5.31 21.56
N ILE A 158 -13.66 -4.51 20.52
CA ILE A 158 -13.26 -3.11 20.50
C ILE A 158 -14.12 -2.28 21.47
N THR A 159 -13.51 -1.37 22.24
CA THR A 159 -14.25 -0.39 23.04
C THR A 159 -14.67 0.81 22.18
N ALA A 160 -15.51 1.69 22.73
CA ALA A 160 -15.82 2.96 22.05
C ALA A 160 -14.57 3.82 21.80
N GLU A 161 -13.63 3.85 22.75
CA GLU A 161 -12.37 4.59 22.64
C GLU A 161 -11.46 3.98 21.58
N GLY A 162 -11.24 2.66 21.61
CA GLY A 162 -10.42 1.98 20.61
C GLY A 162 -11.00 2.13 19.20
N LYS A 163 -12.34 2.13 19.08
CA LYS A 163 -13.01 2.41 17.82
C LYS A 163 -12.75 3.83 17.35
N HIS A 164 -12.91 4.82 18.23
CA HIS A 164 -12.65 6.22 17.91
C HIS A 164 -11.22 6.43 17.40
N ILE A 165 -10.21 5.87 18.09
CA ILE A 165 -8.80 5.94 17.69
C ILE A 165 -8.56 5.34 16.29
N ARG A 166 -9.17 4.19 16.00
CA ARG A 166 -9.05 3.56 14.69
C ARG A 166 -9.75 4.35 13.60
N ASP A 167 -10.98 4.80 13.84
CA ASP A 167 -11.73 5.61 12.89
C ASP A 167 -11.00 6.92 12.56
N ASP A 168 -10.46 7.61 13.57
CA ASP A 168 -9.69 8.85 13.41
C ASP A 168 -8.42 8.62 12.57
N ALA A 169 -7.73 7.51 12.79
CA ALA A 169 -6.54 7.17 12.01
C ALA A 169 -6.89 6.84 10.55
N GLU A 170 -8.04 6.22 10.25
CA GLU A 170 -8.51 6.01 8.87
C GLU A 170 -8.83 7.36 8.21
N VAL A 171 -9.52 8.27 8.91
CA VAL A 171 -9.80 9.63 8.41
C VAL A 171 -8.50 10.40 8.15
N ALA A 172 -7.53 10.32 9.05
CA ALA A 172 -6.22 10.94 8.87
C ALA A 172 -5.44 10.31 7.71
N THR A 173 -5.52 8.99 7.54
CA THR A 173 -4.92 8.28 6.39
C THR A 173 -5.50 8.80 5.08
N ASP A 174 -6.83 8.92 4.98
CA ASP A 174 -7.50 9.46 3.79
C ASP A 174 -7.10 10.92 3.53
N ASN A 175 -7.11 11.77 4.56
CA ASN A 175 -6.70 13.17 4.42
C ASN A 175 -5.26 13.30 3.92
N ASN A 176 -4.35 12.51 4.48
CA ASN A 176 -2.94 12.48 4.09
C ASN A 176 -2.78 11.98 2.64
N PHE A 177 -3.43 10.86 2.31
CA PHE A 177 -3.32 10.22 0.99
C PHE A 177 -3.93 11.07 -0.13
N PHE A 178 -5.08 11.71 0.13
CA PHE A 178 -5.78 12.52 -0.88
C PHE A 178 -5.31 13.97 -0.97
N ALA A 179 -4.50 14.47 -0.01
CA ALA A 179 -4.00 15.84 -0.07
C ALA A 179 -3.19 16.15 -1.36
N PRO A 180 -2.27 15.29 -1.83
CA PRO A 180 -1.52 15.53 -3.08
C PRO A 180 -2.38 15.53 -4.34
N TRP A 181 -3.56 14.91 -4.33
CA TRP A 181 -4.43 14.79 -5.49
C TRP A 181 -4.94 16.13 -6.01
N LYS A 182 -4.87 17.19 -5.20
CA LYS A 182 -5.19 18.57 -5.58
C LYS A 182 -4.29 19.12 -6.70
N VAL A 183 -3.19 18.45 -7.01
CA VAL A 183 -2.35 18.79 -8.17
C VAL A 183 -3.07 18.53 -9.50
N LEU A 184 -4.03 17.61 -9.51
CA LEU A 184 -4.87 17.29 -10.66
C LEU A 184 -6.19 18.08 -10.58
N SER A 185 -6.64 18.60 -11.71
CA SER A 185 -8.00 19.13 -11.88
C SER A 185 -9.04 18.00 -11.91
N ASP A 186 -10.32 18.34 -11.70
CA ASP A 186 -11.41 17.36 -11.76
C ASP A 186 -11.46 16.60 -13.09
N ASP A 187 -11.19 17.30 -14.20
CA ASP A 187 -11.11 16.70 -15.54
C ASP A 187 -9.92 15.73 -15.66
N GLU A 188 -8.76 16.09 -15.10
CA GLU A 188 -7.58 15.22 -15.05
C GLU A 188 -7.81 13.99 -14.17
N VAL A 189 -8.50 14.13 -13.03
CA VAL A 189 -8.87 13.01 -12.15
C VAL A 189 -9.84 12.07 -12.86
N ALA A 190 -10.88 12.62 -13.51
CA ALA A 190 -11.82 11.83 -14.31
C ALA A 190 -11.08 11.09 -15.42
N ARG A 191 -10.18 11.78 -16.12
CA ARG A 191 -9.39 11.22 -17.21
C ARG A 191 -8.43 10.11 -16.74
N LEU A 192 -7.75 10.31 -15.62
CA LEU A 192 -6.92 9.28 -14.98
C LEU A 192 -7.75 8.03 -14.67
N GLY A 193 -8.96 8.21 -14.10
CA GLY A 193 -9.89 7.12 -13.82
C GLY A 193 -10.32 6.33 -15.06
N GLU A 194 -10.62 7.03 -16.16
CA GLU A 194 -10.94 6.39 -17.45
C GLU A 194 -9.76 5.56 -17.97
N LEU A 195 -8.55 6.13 -17.97
CA LEU A 195 -7.34 5.46 -18.47
C LEU A 195 -6.99 4.22 -17.64
N LEU A 196 -7.06 4.30 -16.31
CA LEU A 196 -6.84 3.16 -15.41
C LEU A 196 -7.89 2.06 -15.61
N LYS A 197 -9.15 2.45 -15.85
CA LYS A 197 -10.22 1.50 -16.15
C LYS A 197 -9.98 0.79 -17.49
N ASP A 198 -9.65 1.53 -18.54
CA ASP A 198 -9.37 0.95 -19.85
C ASP A 198 -8.14 0.00 -19.79
N LEU A 199 -7.10 0.38 -19.03
CA LEU A 199 -5.92 -0.47 -18.80
C LEU A 199 -6.30 -1.77 -18.09
N LYS A 200 -7.09 -1.69 -17.02
CA LYS A 200 -7.61 -2.86 -16.30
C LYS A 200 -8.42 -3.79 -17.21
N GLU A 201 -9.32 -3.24 -18.02
CA GLU A 201 -10.14 -4.02 -18.95
C GLU A 201 -9.28 -4.72 -20.02
N THR A 202 -8.27 -4.02 -20.53
CA THR A 202 -7.27 -4.57 -21.46
C THR A 202 -6.53 -5.75 -20.85
N ASN A 203 -6.00 -5.58 -19.63
CA ASN A 203 -5.28 -6.64 -18.91
C ASN A 203 -6.17 -7.86 -18.61
N LEU A 204 -7.42 -7.64 -18.24
CA LEU A 204 -8.39 -8.73 -17.99
C LEU A 204 -8.71 -9.52 -19.26
N LYS A 205 -8.69 -8.88 -20.43
CA LYS A 205 -8.89 -9.55 -21.72
C LYS A 205 -7.70 -10.45 -22.05
N ILE A 206 -6.47 -9.94 -21.93
CA ILE A 206 -5.23 -10.70 -22.13
C ILE A 206 -5.20 -11.93 -21.21
N ALA A 207 -5.50 -11.74 -19.92
CA ALA A 207 -5.50 -12.83 -18.94
C ALA A 207 -6.55 -13.92 -19.23
N LYS A 208 -7.64 -13.61 -19.92
CA LYS A 208 -8.64 -14.60 -20.35
C LYS A 208 -8.17 -15.34 -21.59
N GLU A 209 -7.64 -14.63 -22.57
CA GLU A 209 -7.12 -15.22 -23.81
C GLU A 209 -5.98 -16.22 -23.51
N ASN A 210 -5.05 -15.85 -22.63
CA ASN A 210 -3.94 -16.71 -22.21
C ASN A 210 -4.34 -17.91 -21.31
N LYS A 211 -5.57 -17.93 -20.77
CA LYS A 211 -6.11 -19.09 -20.01
C LYS A 211 -6.84 -20.11 -20.89
N THR A 212 -7.04 -19.76 -22.16
CA THR A 212 -7.80 -20.58 -23.13
C THR A 212 -6.87 -21.39 -24.04
N GLU A 213 -5.55 -21.18 -23.92
CA GLU A 213 -4.47 -21.99 -24.53
C GLU A 213 -3.89 -22.98 -23.52
#